data_AF-A0A931W6R3-F1
#
_entry.id   AF-A0A931W6R3-F1
#
_cell.length_a   1.000
_cell.length_b   1.000
_cell.length_c   1.000
_cell.angle_alpha   90.00
_cell.angle_beta   90.00
_cell.angle_gamma   90.00
#
_symmetry.space_group_name_H-M   'P 1'
#
loop_
_entity.id
_entity.type
_entity.pdbx_description
1 polymer ?
#
loop_
_entity_poly.entity_id
_entity_poly.type
_entity_poly.pdbx_seq_one_letter_code
_entity_poly.pdbx_strand_id
1 'polypeptide(L)'
;MPRPHTAYLIWVFIFLVIPGAILWFAAWQTFWKYRKAFTQCILIALIIGLAWDFFAIKTEIWGWPEQCCALPRVYGLPLEEVLFIVFTANVICATSLIAREIYLNHRKQLR
;
A
#
# COMPACT_ATOMS: atom_id res chain seq x y z
N MET A 1 23.47 2.59 -14.55
CA MET A 1 21.99 2.70 -14.49
C MET A 1 21.48 1.47 -13.74
N PRO A 2 20.61 1.61 -12.72
CA PRO A 2 19.99 0.45 -12.09
C PRO A 2 19.23 -0.35 -13.16
N ARG A 3 19.22 -1.69 -13.04
CA ARG A 3 18.46 -2.54 -13.97
C ARG A 3 16.98 -2.14 -13.90
N PRO A 4 16.21 -2.22 -15.00
CA PRO A 4 14.82 -1.73 -15.04
C PRO A 4 13.94 -2.31 -13.91
N HIS A 5 14.23 -3.54 -13.46
CA HIS A 5 13.53 -4.20 -12.35
C HIS A 5 13.83 -3.58 -10.98
N THR A 6 15.03 -3.05 -10.79
CA THR A 6 15.44 -2.40 -9.53
C THR A 6 14.83 -1.01 -9.40
N ALA A 7 14.59 -0.33 -10.53
CA ALA A 7 13.95 0.98 -10.53
C ALA A 7 12.57 0.93 -9.87
N TYR A 8 11.72 -0.05 -10.22
CA TYR A 8 10.39 -0.18 -9.64
C TYR A 8 10.42 -0.32 -8.10
N LEU A 9 11.29 -1.19 -7.58
CA LEU A 9 11.46 -1.35 -6.13
C LEU A 9 11.95 -0.05 -5.46
N ILE A 10 12.83 0.70 -6.12
CA ILE A 10 13.26 2.02 -5.65
C ILE A 10 12.08 2.99 -5.60
N TRP A 11 11.20 2.99 -6.62
CA TRP A 11 9.98 3.80 -6.62
C TRP A 11 9.04 3.42 -5.47
N VAL A 12 8.75 2.13 -5.29
CA VAL A 12 7.93 1.65 -4.15
C VAL A 12 8.55 2.09 -2.82
N PHE A 13 9.87 1.98 -2.69
CA PHE A 13 10.57 2.38 -1.47
C PHE A 13 10.47 3.89 -1.21
N ILE A 14 10.80 4.73 -2.20
CA ILE A 14 10.83 6.19 -2.06
C ILE A 14 9.42 6.76 -1.85
N PHE A 15 8.41 6.26 -2.56
CA PHE A 15 7.09 6.88 -2.59
C PHE A 15 6.09 6.25 -1.63
N LEU A 16 6.28 5.01 -1.21
CA LEU A 16 5.32 4.32 -0.34
C LEU A 16 5.94 3.95 0.99
N VAL A 17 7.13 3.34 0.99
CA VAL A 17 7.77 2.89 2.23
C VAL A 17 8.25 4.05 3.08
N ILE A 18 9.02 4.99 2.52
CA ILE A 18 9.53 6.14 3.27
C ILE A 18 8.38 7.03 3.82
N PRO A 19 7.41 7.48 3.00
CA PRO A 19 6.31 8.29 3.51
C PRO A 19 5.44 7.53 4.51
N GLY A 20 5.17 6.25 4.26
CA GLY A 20 4.47 5.38 5.20
C GLY A 20 5.18 5.31 6.55
N ALA A 21 6.50 5.10 6.56
CA ALA A 21 7.30 5.06 7.78
C ALA A 21 7.29 6.41 8.53
N ILE A 22 7.39 7.53 7.81
CA ILE A 22 7.29 8.87 8.40
C ILE A 22 5.92 9.07 9.08
N LEU A 23 4.83 8.70 8.41
CA LEU A 23 3.48 8.80 8.97
C LEU A 23 3.34 7.92 10.23
N TRP A 24 3.83 6.69 10.18
CA TRP A 24 3.84 5.77 11.31
C TRP A 24 4.59 6.31 12.51
N PHE A 25 5.76 6.91 12.29
CA PHE A 25 6.55 7.52 13.36
C PHE A 25 5.84 8.75 13.95
N ALA A 26 5.30 9.62 13.09
CA ALA A 26 4.65 10.87 13.51
C ALA A 26 3.31 10.64 14.24
N ALA A 27 2.57 9.58 13.90
CA ALA A 27 1.22 9.34 14.39
C ALA A 27 1.03 7.95 15.02
N TRP A 28 2.08 7.35 15.58
CA TRP A 28 2.08 6.00 16.16
C TRP A 28 0.87 5.72 17.08
N GLN A 29 0.54 6.68 17.96
CA GLN A 29 -0.58 6.54 18.90
C GLN A 29 -1.94 6.39 18.19
N THR A 30 -2.14 7.12 17.08
CA THR A 30 -3.35 7.05 16.25
C THR A 30 -3.49 5.66 15.63
N PHE A 31 -2.40 5.08 15.12
CA PHE A 31 -2.42 3.73 14.57
C PHE A 31 -2.77 2.69 15.62
N TRP A 32 -2.21 2.81 16.83
CA TRP A 32 -2.51 1.86 17.90
C TRP A 32 -3.99 1.91 18.31
N LYS A 33 -4.56 3.12 18.37
CA LYS A 33 -5.99 3.35 18.64
C LYS A 33 -6.89 2.73 17.57
N TYR A 34 -6.52 2.82 16.29
CA TYR A 34 -7.31 2.31 15.17
C TYR A 34 -6.76 1.02 14.54
N ARG A 35 -5.95 0.25 15.27
CA ARG A 35 -5.22 -0.93 14.75
C ARG A 35 -6.11 -1.93 14.02
N LYS A 36 -7.33 -2.17 14.52
CA LYS A 36 -8.30 -3.09 13.88
C LYS A 36 -8.71 -2.59 12.50
N ALA A 37 -9.10 -1.33 12.40
CA ALA A 37 -9.51 -0.72 11.13
C ALA A 37 -8.33 -0.68 10.14
N PHE A 38 -7.14 -0.37 10.63
CA PHE A 38 -5.93 -0.37 9.82
C PHE A 38 -5.60 -1.77 9.25
N THR A 39 -5.57 -2.80 10.10
CA THR A 39 -5.34 -4.19 9.66
C THR A 39 -6.44 -4.66 8.71
N GLN A 40 -7.71 -4.37 8.99
CA GLN A 40 -8.82 -4.71 8.10
C GLN A 40 -8.68 -4.02 6.74
N CYS A 41 -8.29 -2.76 6.71
CA CYS A 41 -8.07 -2.02 5.48
C CYS A 41 -7.01 -2.68 4.60
N ILE A 42 -5.85 -3.03 5.17
CA ILE A 42 -4.79 -3.73 4.44
C ILE A 42 -5.27 -5.10 3.93
N LEU A 43 -5.94 -5.89 4.77
CA LEU A 43 -6.41 -7.22 4.38
C LEU A 43 -7.46 -7.15 3.26
N ILE A 44 -8.41 -6.22 3.36
CA ILE A 44 -9.44 -6.03 2.34
C ILE A 44 -8.79 -5.53 1.04
N ALA A 45 -7.86 -4.58 1.12
CA ALA A 45 -7.12 -4.10 -0.04
C ALA A 45 -6.32 -5.22 -0.73
N LEU A 46 -5.68 -6.09 0.05
CA LEU A 46 -5.00 -7.28 -0.48
C LEU A 46 -5.97 -8.23 -1.18
N ILE A 47 -7.08 -8.59 -0.53
CA ILE A 47 -8.04 -9.54 -1.11
C ILE A 47 -8.61 -8.98 -2.42
N ILE A 48 -9.07 -7.73 -2.42
CA ILE A 48 -9.68 -7.11 -3.60
C ILE A 48 -8.63 -6.85 -4.69
N GLY A 49 -7.48 -6.30 -4.33
CA GLY A 49 -6.40 -5.99 -5.26
C GLY A 49 -5.87 -7.24 -5.96
N LEU A 50 -5.56 -8.29 -5.19
CA LEU A 50 -5.11 -9.55 -5.77
C LEU A 50 -6.21 -10.18 -6.64
N ALA A 51 -7.47 -10.20 -6.19
CA ALA A 51 -8.56 -10.73 -7.00
C ALA A 51 -8.72 -9.99 -8.33
N TRP A 52 -8.57 -8.66 -8.32
CA TRP A 52 -8.58 -7.84 -9.52
C TRP A 52 -7.40 -8.15 -10.44
N ASP A 53 -6.17 -8.20 -9.92
CA ASP A 53 -5.00 -8.45 -10.75
C ASP A 53 -5.01 -9.86 -11.33
N PHE A 54 -5.45 -10.86 -10.56
CA PHE A 54 -5.67 -12.22 -11.06
C PHE A 54 -6.68 -12.25 -12.21
N PHE A 55 -7.79 -11.53 -12.06
CA PHE A 55 -8.79 -11.41 -13.11
C PHE A 55 -8.21 -10.73 -14.35
N ALA A 56 -7.46 -9.64 -14.17
CA ALA A 56 -6.87 -8.86 -15.26
C ALA A 56 -5.81 -9.65 -16.05
N ILE A 57 -4.97 -10.45 -15.36
CA ILE A 57 -4.04 -11.38 -16.02
C ILE A 57 -4.80 -12.41 -16.83
N LYS A 58 -5.79 -13.07 -16.20
CA LYS A 58 -6.51 -14.18 -16.83
C LYS A 58 -7.31 -13.75 -18.06
N THR A 59 -7.74 -12.50 -18.09
CA THR A 59 -8.50 -11.91 -19.20
C THR A 59 -7.62 -11.17 -20.20
N GLU A 60 -6.29 -11.22 -20.03
CA GLU A 60 -5.31 -10.54 -20.88
C GLU A 60 -5.51 -9.01 -20.98
N ILE A 61 -6.26 -8.42 -20.04
CA ILE A 61 -6.44 -6.97 -19.91
C ILE A 61 -5.12 -6.32 -19.49
N TRP A 62 -4.37 -7.00 -18.63
CA TRP A 62 -3.10 -6.54 -18.09
C TRP A 62 -2.16 -7.71 -17.88
N GLY A 63 -0.86 -7.46 -18.00
CA GLY A 63 0.15 -8.48 -17.76
C GLY A 63 1.53 -7.86 -17.59
N TRP A 64 2.48 -8.72 -17.26
CA TRP A 64 3.85 -8.33 -17.00
C TRP A 64 4.79 -9.01 -18.02
N PRO A 65 5.63 -8.25 -18.75
CA PRO A 65 6.55 -8.84 -19.72
C PRO A 65 7.47 -9.83 -19.02
N GLU A 66 7.89 -10.93 -19.68
CA GLU A 66 8.65 -12.02 -19.04
C GLU A 66 9.91 -11.54 -18.31
N GLN A 67 10.53 -10.50 -18.85
CA GLN A 67 11.73 -9.91 -18.30
C GLN A 67 11.44 -8.98 -17.12
N CYS A 68 10.19 -8.57 -16.85
CA CYS A 68 9.92 -7.66 -15.74
C CYS A 68 10.18 -8.32 -14.38
N CYS A 69 10.48 -7.40 -13.47
CA CYS A 69 10.39 -7.60 -12.03
C CYS A 69 11.58 -8.40 -11.46
N ALA A 70 12.02 -7.98 -10.28
CA ALA A 70 13.21 -8.47 -9.60
C ALA A 70 12.91 -9.63 -8.65
N LEU A 71 11.65 -9.79 -8.22
CA LEU A 71 11.19 -10.83 -7.31
C LEU A 71 10.46 -11.96 -8.07
N PRO A 72 10.33 -13.15 -7.46
CA PRO A 72 9.60 -14.27 -8.03
C PRO A 72 8.13 -13.95 -8.34
N ARG A 73 7.57 -14.69 -9.30
CA ARG A 73 6.13 -14.68 -9.59
C ARG A 73 5.41 -15.81 -8.86
N VAL A 74 4.21 -15.53 -8.37
CA VAL A 74 3.30 -16.50 -7.78
C VAL A 74 2.02 -16.49 -8.60
N TYR A 75 1.69 -17.61 -9.27
CA TYR A 75 0.54 -17.71 -10.18
C TYR A 75 0.48 -16.61 -11.26
N GLY A 76 1.64 -16.18 -11.77
CA GLY A 76 1.75 -15.14 -12.79
C GLY A 76 1.87 -13.70 -12.27
N LEU A 77 1.62 -13.47 -10.97
CA LEU A 77 1.77 -12.16 -10.32
C LEU A 77 3.18 -11.98 -9.75
N PRO A 78 3.88 -10.87 -10.04
CA PRO A 78 5.12 -10.54 -9.37
C PRO A 78 4.88 -10.20 -7.89
N LEU A 79 5.76 -10.67 -6.99
CA LEU A 79 5.64 -10.36 -5.56
C LEU A 79 5.74 -8.86 -5.25
N GLU A 80 6.36 -8.08 -6.13
CA GLU A 80 6.37 -6.62 -6.04
C GLU A 80 4.98 -6.00 -6.04
N GLU A 81 4.00 -6.62 -6.72
CA GLU A 81 2.64 -6.13 -6.75
C GLU A 81 1.98 -6.28 -5.38
N VAL A 82 2.24 -7.40 -4.70
CA VAL A 82 1.78 -7.63 -3.32
C VAL A 82 2.34 -6.54 -2.40
N LEU A 83 3.64 -6.22 -2.53
CA LEU A 83 4.27 -5.15 -1.77
C LEU A 83 3.64 -3.79 -2.10
N PHE A 84 3.40 -3.51 -3.38
CA PHE A 84 2.75 -2.28 -3.84
C PHE A 84 1.37 -2.11 -3.22
N ILE A 85 0.51 -3.14 -3.25
CA ILE A 85 -0.82 -3.11 -2.64
C ILE A 85 -0.72 -2.83 -1.14
N VAL A 86 0.16 -3.53 -0.42
CA VAL A 86 0.33 -3.34 1.03
C VAL A 86 0.79 -1.94 1.38
N PHE A 87 1.85 -1.45 0.73
CA PHE A 87 2.40 -0.13 1.06
C PHE A 87 1.49 1.01 0.61
N THR A 88 0.78 0.86 -0.51
CA THR A 88 -0.25 1.82 -0.94
C THR A 88 -1.41 1.86 0.05
N ALA A 89 -1.95 0.70 0.43
CA ALA A 89 -3.00 0.62 1.45
C ALA A 89 -2.56 1.21 2.79
N ASN A 90 -1.31 0.97 3.20
CA ASN A 90 -0.72 1.58 4.39
C ASN A 90 -0.77 3.11 4.31
N VAL A 91 -0.21 3.72 3.26
CA VAL A 91 -0.16 5.18 3.10
C VAL A 91 -1.57 5.79 3.05
N ILE A 92 -2.49 5.20 2.28
CA ILE A 92 -3.86 5.70 2.16
C ILE A 92 -4.62 5.57 3.48
N CYS A 93 -4.51 4.43 4.17
CA CYS A 93 -5.18 4.24 5.45
C CYS A 93 -4.60 5.16 6.53
N ALA A 94 -3.27 5.27 6.59
CA ALA A 94 -2.55 6.16 7.49
C ALA A 94 -2.99 7.61 7.36
N THR A 95 -2.91 8.15 6.14
CA THR A 95 -3.33 9.52 5.85
C THR A 95 -4.79 9.75 6.21
N SER A 96 -5.67 8.81 5.88
CA SER A 96 -7.11 8.90 6.20
C SER A 96 -7.38 8.92 7.72
N LEU A 97 -6.70 8.06 8.48
CA LEU A 97 -6.85 8.00 9.94
C LEU A 97 -6.31 9.27 10.63
N ILE A 98 -5.17 9.78 10.16
CA ILE A 98 -4.58 11.02 10.66
C ILE A 98 -5.50 12.20 10.36
N ALA A 99 -5.99 12.33 9.12
CA ALA A 99 -6.94 13.37 8.73
C ALA A 99 -8.20 13.33 9.59
N ARG A 100 -8.73 12.13 9.86
CA ARG A 100 -9.88 11.95 10.75
C ARG A 100 -9.59 12.42 12.18
N GLU A 101 -8.43 12.09 12.75
CA GLU A 101 -8.08 12.49 14.11
C GLU A 101 -7.91 14.03 14.20
N ILE A 102 -7.26 14.66 13.21
CA ILE A 102 -7.14 16.12 13.11
C ILE A 102 -8.53 16.77 13.06
N TYR A 103 -9.42 16.26 12.23
CA TYR A 103 -10.79 16.77 12.11
C TYR A 103 -11.56 16.68 13.44
N LEU A 104 -11.46 15.54 14.14
CA LEU A 104 -12.14 15.36 15.43
C LEU A 104 -11.58 16.27 16.52
N ASN A 105 -10.27 16.50 16.53
CA ASN A 105 -9.64 17.40 17.50
C ASN A 105 -10.06 18.85 17.27
N HIS A 106 -10.07 19.31 16.02
CA HIS A 106 -10.55 20.65 15.67
C HIS A 106 -12.03 20.83 16.02
N ARG A 107 -12.88 19.82 15.76
CA ARG A 107 -14.32 19.89 16.10
C ARG A 107 -14.57 19.98 17.61
N LYS A 108 -13.73 19.37 18.43
CA LYS A 108 -13.83 19.45 19.91
C LYS A 108 -13.48 20.83 20.45
N GLN A 109 -12.57 21.56 19.81
CA GLN A 109 -12.19 22.91 20.23
C GLN A 109 -13.27 23.97 19.96
N LEU A 110 -14.18 23.69 19.03
CA LEU A 110 -15.30 24.58 18.68
C LEU A 110 -16.57 24.36 19.53
N ARG A 111 -16.55 23.40 20.45
CA ARG A 111 -17.65 23.08 21.37
C ARG A 111 -17.26 23.47 22.79
#